data_AF-A0A7W1ZXP0-F1
#
_entry.id   AF-A0A7W1ZXP0-F1
#
_cell.length_a   1.000
_cell.length_b   1.000
_cell.length_c   1.000
_cell.angle_alpha   90.00
_cell.angle_beta   90.00
_cell.angle_gamma   90.00
#
_symmetry.space_group_name_H-M   'P 1'
#
loop_
_entity.id
_entity.type
_entity.pdbx_description
1 polymer ?
#
loop_
_entity_poly.entity_id
_entity_poly.type
_entity_poly.pdbx_seq_one_letter_code
_entity_poly.pdbx_strand_id
1 'polypeptide(L)'
;MSQVAEEYFKRTGKDLVITDGNRTAHDQAERIYDKIIVHEENIYTNKAALAEVKTAYNQAKAQGKSRPKIVNEMAHAIQNQMNRRVYISRHLIGQGADVQIRFMSTQDREAFKQSVKTVGGARILNEGNHWHIEVDAQPMASKTTPQPPITQTPQTPQSQQTQTIPIGDLKLGVNEEYHDALILAQKRTGIDAAALAAVINAEAARDKSGKWLANSQAPKGTARGLTQFLKGTWLERAHIQGSYLNEVALQKGFIREVKGKFVVVDENSLLALRDNPTVSIVTAAEYGKNNLELLNRSGLLPRNLSDDQKAKYMYVAHHEGFGGALRYLTNSNDVDEATAKYILTKNYAAGLKDKYGSYVEAYKHWAEGTSRRTFPSQVGSKTMNTYVQKYGNYEQGYRAWLTDYVNAKIQPESYRK
;
A
#
# COMPACT_ATOMS: atom_id res chain seq x y z
N MET A 1 -4.13 20.76 -1.99
CA MET A 1 -4.13 19.95 -0.75
C MET A 1 -2.97 20.29 0.19
N SER A 2 -1.74 20.40 -0.29
CA SER A 2 -0.56 20.83 0.50
C SER A 2 -0.79 22.12 1.29
N GLN A 3 -1.37 23.14 0.66
CA GLN A 3 -1.69 24.43 1.31
C GLN A 3 -2.71 24.29 2.46
N VAL A 4 -3.71 23.41 2.32
CA VAL A 4 -4.70 23.14 3.37
C VAL A 4 -4.06 22.40 4.54
N ALA A 5 -3.18 21.44 4.26
CA ALA A 5 -2.43 20.71 5.29
C ALA A 5 -1.46 21.64 6.04
N GLU A 6 -0.76 22.54 5.35
CA GLU A 6 0.14 23.52 5.96
C GLU A 6 -0.62 24.52 6.85
N GLU A 7 -1.75 25.03 6.37
CA GLU A 7 -2.61 25.94 7.15
C GLU A 7 -3.23 25.24 8.36
N TYR A 8 -3.55 23.94 8.24
CA TYR A 8 -4.02 23.13 9.36
C TYR A 8 -2.93 22.90 10.41
N PHE A 9 -1.70 22.61 9.96
CA PHE A 9 -0.55 22.46 10.82
C PHE A 9 -0.24 23.76 11.58
N LYS A 10 -0.28 24.93 10.91
CA LYS A 10 -0.11 26.23 11.55
C LYS A 10 -1.10 26.49 12.69
N ARG A 11 -2.33 26.01 12.56
CA ARG A 11 -3.41 26.23 13.53
C ARG A 11 -3.40 25.25 14.70
N THR A 12 -2.91 24.03 14.48
CA THR A 12 -3.09 22.93 15.43
C THR A 12 -1.78 22.33 15.93
N GLY A 13 -0.66 22.59 15.26
CA GLY A 13 0.61 21.89 15.44
C GLY A 13 0.55 20.41 15.03
N LYS A 14 -0.50 19.97 14.34
CA LYS A 14 -0.75 18.58 13.98
C LYS A 14 -0.80 18.41 12.47
N ASP A 15 -0.25 17.30 12.00
CA ASP A 15 -0.35 16.92 10.60
C ASP A 15 -1.76 16.47 10.23
N LEU A 16 -2.15 16.80 9.01
CA LEU A 16 -3.40 16.36 8.44
C LEU A 16 -3.27 14.94 7.89
N VAL A 17 -4.07 14.01 8.41
CA VAL A 17 -4.06 12.61 7.93
C VAL A 17 -4.96 12.47 6.70
N ILE A 18 -4.32 12.36 5.53
CA ILE A 18 -4.99 12.09 4.26
C ILE A 18 -5.11 10.56 4.09
N THR A 19 -6.33 10.04 4.11
CA THR A 19 -6.65 8.61 3.95
C THR A 19 -6.67 8.17 2.50
N ASP A 20 -6.89 9.10 1.57
CA ASP A 20 -6.88 8.81 0.14
C ASP A 20 -6.57 10.04 -0.71
N GLY A 21 -5.84 9.86 -1.82
CA GLY A 21 -5.36 10.91 -2.71
C GLY A 21 -5.75 10.65 -4.17
N ASN A 22 -4.80 10.81 -5.11
CA ASN A 22 -5.07 10.57 -6.53
C ASN A 22 -5.45 9.11 -6.79
N ARG A 23 -6.50 8.88 -7.58
CA ARG A 23 -6.97 7.54 -7.97
C ARG A 23 -6.81 7.32 -9.47
N THR A 24 -6.44 6.12 -9.87
CA THR A 24 -6.53 5.70 -11.27
C THR A 24 -7.99 5.41 -11.65
N ALA A 25 -8.27 5.31 -12.96
CA ALA A 25 -9.58 4.87 -13.43
C ALA A 25 -9.96 3.48 -12.89
N HIS A 26 -8.97 2.60 -12.70
CA HIS A 26 -9.19 1.27 -12.15
C HIS A 26 -9.50 1.31 -10.65
N ASP A 27 -8.75 2.08 -9.86
CA ASP A 27 -9.04 2.26 -8.42
C ASP A 27 -10.42 2.84 -8.19
N GLN A 28 -10.82 3.81 -9.03
CA GLN A 28 -12.15 4.40 -8.97
C GLN A 28 -13.24 3.42 -9.43
N ALA A 29 -12.97 2.56 -10.43
CA ALA A 29 -13.88 1.51 -10.87
C ALA A 29 -14.11 0.44 -9.81
N GLU A 30 -13.06 -0.01 -9.11
CA GLU A 30 -13.16 -0.93 -7.97
C GLU A 30 -14.12 -0.36 -6.89
N ARG A 31 -13.97 0.92 -6.56
CA ARG A 31 -14.85 1.59 -5.58
C ARG A 31 -16.28 1.75 -6.05
N ILE A 32 -16.50 2.10 -7.31
CA ILE A 32 -17.84 2.20 -7.87
C ILE A 32 -18.48 0.81 -7.94
N TYR A 33 -17.72 -0.23 -8.27
CA TYR A 33 -18.20 -1.61 -8.28
C TYR A 33 -18.71 -1.99 -6.90
N ASP A 34 -17.90 -1.79 -5.86
CA ASP A 34 -18.28 -2.11 -4.49
C ASP A 34 -19.52 -1.30 -4.05
N LYS A 35 -19.60 -0.02 -4.42
CA LYS A 35 -20.76 0.86 -4.16
C LYS A 35 -22.04 0.38 -4.86
N ILE A 36 -21.94 -0.09 -6.11
CA ILE A 36 -23.09 -0.65 -6.86
C ILE A 36 -23.60 -1.93 -6.20
N ILE A 37 -22.70 -2.79 -5.70
CA ILE A 37 -23.09 -4.04 -5.03
C ILE A 37 -23.87 -3.78 -3.75
N VAL A 38 -23.52 -2.73 -3.01
CA VAL A 38 -24.20 -2.36 -1.75
C VAL A 38 -25.29 -1.30 -1.94
N HIS A 39 -25.64 -0.97 -3.18
CA HIS A 39 -26.66 0.05 -3.53
C HIS A 39 -26.39 1.46 -2.97
N GLU A 40 -25.12 1.83 -2.82
CA GLU A 40 -24.67 3.14 -2.31
C GLU A 40 -24.08 4.04 -3.41
N GLU A 41 -24.19 3.69 -4.69
CA GLU A 41 -23.57 4.46 -5.78
C GLU A 41 -24.19 5.85 -6.01
N ASN A 42 -25.31 6.16 -5.35
CA ASN A 42 -25.95 7.47 -5.45
C ASN A 42 -25.15 8.62 -4.82
N ILE A 43 -24.04 8.33 -4.13
CA ILE A 43 -23.14 9.35 -3.59
C ILE A 43 -22.42 10.16 -4.68
N TYR A 44 -22.26 9.63 -5.89
CA TYR A 44 -21.57 10.35 -6.96
C TYR A 44 -22.46 11.49 -7.48
N THR A 45 -21.92 12.71 -7.45
CA THR A 45 -22.63 13.94 -7.83
C THR A 45 -22.82 14.05 -9.35
N ASN A 46 -21.84 13.61 -10.14
CA ASN A 46 -21.94 13.56 -11.59
C ASN A 46 -22.77 12.35 -12.06
N LYS A 47 -24.11 12.54 -12.10
CA LYS A 47 -25.06 11.48 -12.45
C LYS A 47 -24.90 10.94 -13.87
N ALA A 48 -24.54 11.79 -14.82
CA ALA A 48 -24.30 11.37 -16.21
C ALA A 48 -23.07 10.45 -16.30
N ALA A 49 -21.96 10.82 -15.63
CA ALA A 49 -20.78 9.96 -15.57
C ALA A 49 -21.06 8.65 -14.80
N LEU A 50 -21.82 8.69 -13.71
CA LEU A 50 -22.24 7.48 -13.01
C LEU A 50 -23.07 6.54 -13.90
N ALA A 51 -24.00 7.08 -14.68
CA ALA A 51 -24.83 6.29 -15.59
C ALA A 51 -23.98 5.56 -16.65
N GLU A 52 -22.98 6.21 -17.23
CA GLU A 52 -22.05 5.57 -18.18
C GLU A 52 -21.30 4.39 -17.53
N VAL A 53 -20.82 4.55 -16.29
CA VAL A 53 -20.12 3.48 -15.56
C VAL A 53 -21.08 2.33 -15.18
N LYS A 54 -22.32 2.65 -14.79
CA LYS A 54 -23.37 1.65 -14.52
C LYS A 54 -23.77 0.87 -15.77
N THR A 55 -23.79 1.51 -16.93
CA THR A 55 -24.02 0.83 -18.21
C THR A 55 -22.95 -0.21 -18.49
N ALA A 56 -21.66 0.15 -18.31
CA ALA A 56 -20.55 -0.79 -18.45
C ALA A 56 -20.65 -1.97 -17.46
N TYR A 57 -21.00 -1.68 -16.19
CA TYR A 57 -21.26 -2.70 -15.17
C TYR A 57 -22.38 -3.65 -15.60
N ASN A 58 -23.56 -3.12 -15.97
CA ASN A 58 -24.74 -3.91 -16.30
C ASN A 58 -24.51 -4.79 -17.55
N GLN A 59 -23.88 -4.24 -18.59
CA GLN A 59 -23.55 -4.98 -19.81
C GLN A 59 -22.56 -6.12 -19.52
N ALA A 60 -21.50 -5.84 -18.76
CA ALA A 60 -20.51 -6.85 -18.40
C ALA A 60 -21.12 -7.95 -17.53
N LYS A 61 -22.01 -7.59 -16.60
CA LYS A 61 -22.76 -8.53 -15.76
C LYS A 61 -23.72 -9.41 -16.56
N ALA A 62 -24.46 -8.83 -17.52
CA ALA A 62 -25.36 -9.58 -18.40
C ALA A 62 -24.61 -10.60 -19.28
N GLN A 63 -23.34 -10.33 -19.59
CA GLN A 63 -22.44 -11.24 -20.32
C GLN A 63 -21.82 -12.32 -19.42
N GLY A 64 -22.17 -12.39 -18.13
CA GLY A 64 -21.60 -13.36 -17.20
C GLY A 64 -20.10 -13.14 -16.91
N LYS A 65 -19.57 -11.94 -17.14
CA LYS A 65 -18.14 -11.64 -16.89
C LYS A 65 -17.82 -11.73 -15.39
N SER A 66 -16.61 -12.19 -15.08
CA SER A 66 -16.10 -12.21 -13.70
C SER A 66 -15.85 -10.79 -13.18
N ARG A 67 -15.84 -10.59 -11.85
CA ARG A 67 -15.61 -9.28 -11.20
C ARG A 67 -14.42 -8.52 -11.79
N PRO A 68 -13.21 -9.10 -11.95
CA PRO A 68 -12.07 -8.37 -12.55
C PRO A 68 -12.35 -7.90 -13.97
N LYS A 69 -13.11 -8.68 -14.76
CA LYS A 69 -13.52 -8.27 -16.11
C LYS A 69 -14.58 -7.17 -16.06
N ILE A 70 -15.55 -7.23 -15.16
CA ILE A 70 -16.55 -6.16 -14.96
C ILE A 70 -15.87 -4.85 -14.52
N VAL A 71 -14.99 -4.91 -13.52
CA VAL A 71 -14.22 -3.75 -13.06
C VAL A 71 -13.37 -3.17 -14.19
N ASN A 72 -12.77 -4.01 -15.04
CA ASN A 72 -12.04 -3.53 -16.22
C ASN A 72 -12.94 -2.76 -17.20
N GLU A 73 -14.15 -3.24 -17.50
CA GLU A 73 -15.11 -2.52 -18.35
C GLU A 73 -15.53 -1.18 -17.73
N MET A 74 -15.76 -1.15 -16.42
CA MET A 74 -16.04 0.07 -15.67
C MET A 74 -14.86 1.05 -15.69
N ALA A 75 -13.63 0.55 -15.52
CA ALA A 75 -12.41 1.35 -15.60
C ALA A 75 -12.21 1.92 -17.01
N HIS A 76 -12.58 1.19 -18.06
CA HIS A 76 -12.59 1.70 -19.42
C HIS A 76 -13.60 2.84 -19.61
N ALA A 77 -14.81 2.73 -19.05
CA ALA A 77 -15.78 3.83 -19.07
C ALA A 77 -15.23 5.07 -18.36
N ILE A 78 -14.62 4.91 -17.18
CA ILE A 78 -14.03 6.02 -16.41
C ILE A 78 -12.83 6.62 -17.15
N GLN A 79 -11.99 5.81 -17.78
CA GLN A 79 -10.88 6.31 -18.60
C GLN A 79 -11.38 7.14 -19.80
N ASN A 80 -12.45 6.69 -20.46
CA ASN A 80 -13.08 7.44 -21.55
C ASN A 80 -13.73 8.75 -21.08
N GLN A 81 -14.23 8.79 -19.84
CA GLN A 81 -14.67 10.04 -19.22
C GLN A 81 -13.48 10.98 -19.03
N MET A 82 -12.39 10.50 -18.43
CA MET A 82 -11.18 11.28 -18.18
C MET A 82 -10.59 11.86 -19.48
N ASN A 83 -10.57 11.08 -20.57
CA ASN A 83 -10.11 11.53 -21.89
C ASN A 83 -10.96 12.67 -22.46
N ARG A 84 -12.26 12.68 -22.16
CA ARG A 84 -13.20 13.77 -22.51
C ARG A 84 -13.23 14.90 -21.48
N ARG A 85 -12.34 14.85 -20.46
CA ARG A 85 -12.34 15.75 -19.30
C ARG A 85 -13.66 15.75 -18.52
N VAL A 86 -14.39 14.64 -18.58
CA VAL A 86 -15.54 14.36 -17.74
C VAL A 86 -15.03 13.53 -16.56
N TYR A 87 -15.38 13.90 -15.33
CA TYR A 87 -14.89 13.20 -14.15
C TYR A 87 -16.05 12.79 -13.25
N ILE A 88 -16.13 11.50 -12.96
CA ILE A 88 -17.06 10.94 -11.97
C ILE A 88 -16.62 11.25 -10.52
N SER A 89 -15.34 11.58 -10.33
CA SER A 89 -14.71 11.82 -9.03
C SER A 89 -13.50 12.75 -9.19
N ARG A 90 -13.31 13.69 -8.26
CA ARG A 90 -12.18 14.62 -8.26
C ARG A 90 -10.84 13.98 -7.89
N HIS A 91 -10.86 12.78 -7.31
CA HIS A 91 -9.64 11.98 -7.11
C HIS A 91 -8.93 11.63 -8.42
N LEU A 92 -9.66 11.59 -9.54
CA LEU A 92 -9.13 11.25 -10.86
C LEU A 92 -8.25 12.35 -11.48
N ILE A 93 -8.25 13.55 -10.91
CA ILE A 93 -7.49 14.72 -11.37
C ILE A 93 -6.56 15.28 -10.29
N GLY A 94 -6.35 14.52 -9.21
CA GLY A 94 -5.55 14.93 -8.07
C GLY A 94 -6.06 16.16 -7.32
N GLN A 95 -7.36 16.42 -7.43
CA GLN A 95 -8.05 17.47 -6.70
C GLN A 95 -9.00 16.91 -5.64
N GLY A 96 -8.99 15.59 -5.41
CA GLY A 96 -9.74 14.91 -4.37
C GLY A 96 -8.81 14.36 -3.30
N ALA A 97 -9.12 14.59 -2.03
CA ALA A 97 -8.41 13.99 -0.90
C ALA A 97 -9.38 13.65 0.22
N ASP A 98 -9.29 12.43 0.75
CA ASP A 98 -10.07 12.02 1.92
C ASP A 98 -9.27 12.30 3.17
N VAL A 99 -9.88 12.93 4.17
CA VAL A 99 -9.27 13.32 5.44
C VAL A 99 -9.90 12.53 6.58
N GLN A 100 -9.05 11.90 7.39
CA GLN A 100 -9.51 11.14 8.55
C GLN A 100 -10.02 12.06 9.64
N ILE A 101 -11.29 11.89 10.04
CA ILE A 101 -11.89 12.67 11.14
C ILE A 101 -11.98 11.90 12.46
N ARG A 102 -11.75 10.58 12.44
CA ARG A 102 -11.93 9.66 13.59
C ARG A 102 -11.21 10.12 14.86
N PHE A 103 -10.01 10.69 14.72
CA PHE A 103 -9.16 11.12 15.84
C PHE A 103 -9.04 12.64 15.95
N MET A 104 -9.82 13.41 15.18
CA MET A 104 -9.86 14.86 15.32
C MET A 104 -10.81 15.24 16.46
N SER A 105 -10.31 15.99 17.44
CA SER A 105 -11.14 16.65 18.45
C SER A 105 -12.07 17.69 17.80
N THR A 106 -13.06 18.19 18.53
CA THR A 106 -13.95 19.25 18.03
C THR A 106 -13.18 20.50 17.59
N GLN A 107 -12.11 20.86 18.32
CA GLN A 107 -11.21 21.95 17.95
C GLN A 107 -10.39 21.66 16.70
N ASP A 108 -9.87 20.44 16.54
CA ASP A 108 -9.14 20.04 15.32
C ASP A 108 -10.06 20.10 14.09
N ARG A 109 -11.32 19.65 14.24
CA ARG A 109 -12.33 19.69 13.17
C ARG A 109 -12.66 21.13 12.74
N GLU A 110 -12.81 22.05 13.68
CA GLU A 110 -13.04 23.46 13.36
C GLU A 110 -11.80 24.14 12.80
N ALA A 111 -10.62 23.85 13.33
CA ALA A 111 -9.35 24.33 12.79
C ALA A 111 -9.19 23.88 11.32
N PHE A 112 -9.53 22.64 11.01
CA PHE A 112 -9.52 22.13 9.63
C PHE A 112 -10.51 22.85 8.71
N LYS A 113 -11.77 23.02 9.13
CA LYS A 113 -12.76 23.79 8.35
C LYS A 113 -12.29 25.22 8.10
N GLN A 114 -11.66 25.84 9.09
CA GLN A 114 -11.06 27.17 8.95
C GLN A 114 -9.84 27.15 8.02
N SER A 115 -9.01 26.12 8.03
CA SER A 115 -7.89 25.96 7.08
C SER A 115 -8.38 25.86 5.65
N VAL A 116 -9.40 25.05 5.39
CA VAL A 116 -10.02 24.93 4.06
C VAL A 116 -10.63 26.28 3.62
N LYS A 117 -11.32 26.98 4.53
CA LYS A 117 -11.88 28.31 4.26
C LYS A 117 -10.81 29.37 3.99
N THR A 118 -9.68 29.32 4.71
CA THR A 118 -8.58 30.28 4.61
C THR A 118 -7.80 30.10 3.32
N VAL A 119 -7.56 28.85 2.90
CA VAL A 119 -6.91 28.56 1.62
C VAL A 119 -7.84 28.92 0.45
N GLY A 120 -9.15 28.73 0.60
CA GLY A 120 -10.12 28.98 -0.46
C GLY A 120 -10.02 27.97 -1.59
N GLY A 121 -11.02 27.95 -2.48
CA GLY A 121 -11.02 27.06 -3.65
C GLY A 121 -11.09 25.56 -3.31
N ALA A 122 -11.53 25.18 -2.11
CA ALA A 122 -11.73 23.79 -1.72
C ALA A 122 -13.05 23.63 -0.94
N ARG A 123 -13.73 22.50 -1.15
CA ARG A 123 -15.02 22.14 -0.55
C ARG A 123 -14.87 20.91 0.32
N ILE A 124 -15.52 20.90 1.47
CA ILE A 124 -15.60 19.73 2.35
C ILE A 124 -16.95 19.05 2.14
N LEU A 125 -16.93 17.79 1.73
CA LEU A 125 -18.08 16.89 1.71
C LEU A 125 -17.96 15.93 2.90
N ASN A 126 -19.03 15.81 3.68
CA ASN A 126 -19.06 14.93 4.84
C ASN A 126 -19.51 13.52 4.41
N GLU A 127 -18.61 12.54 4.44
CA GLU A 127 -18.90 11.14 4.08
C GLU A 127 -18.99 10.24 5.33
N GLY A 128 -19.44 10.80 6.46
CA GLY A 128 -19.76 10.07 7.69
C GLY A 128 -18.54 9.73 8.55
N ASN A 129 -17.63 8.88 8.07
CA ASN A 129 -16.43 8.45 8.82
C ASN A 129 -15.13 9.13 8.36
N HIS A 130 -15.18 9.92 7.29
CA HIS A 130 -14.11 10.78 6.78
C HIS A 130 -14.70 12.02 6.10
N TRP A 131 -13.85 13.04 5.90
CA TRP A 131 -14.20 14.23 5.13
C TRP A 131 -13.55 14.17 3.77
N HIS A 132 -14.35 14.19 2.71
CA HIS A 132 -13.85 14.28 1.36
C HIS A 132 -13.61 15.76 1.01
N ILE A 133 -12.39 16.14 0.64
CA ILE A 133 -12.08 17.47 0.11
C ILE A 133 -12.01 17.41 -1.40
N GLU A 134 -12.76 18.30 -2.06
CA GLU A 134 -12.58 18.64 -3.46
C GLU A 134 -11.95 20.02 -3.59
N VAL A 135 -10.85 20.14 -4.32
CA VAL A 135 -10.25 21.43 -4.71
C VAL A 135 -10.81 21.83 -6.09
N ASP A 136 -11.33 23.04 -6.22
CA ASP A 136 -11.87 23.55 -7.48
C ASP A 136 -10.75 23.88 -8.49
N ALA A 137 -10.99 23.60 -9.77
CA ALA A 137 -10.07 23.86 -10.87
C ALA A 137 -10.31 25.25 -11.51
N GLN A 138 -9.80 26.33 -10.91
CA GLN A 138 -9.60 27.65 -11.56
C GLN A 138 -8.46 28.43 -10.88
N PRO A 139 -7.76 29.35 -11.58
CA PRO A 139 -6.37 29.69 -11.31
C PRO A 139 -6.22 30.59 -10.09
N MET A 140 -5.41 30.14 -9.12
CA MET A 140 -4.88 31.02 -8.09
C MET A 140 -3.92 32.01 -8.78
N ALA A 141 -4.45 33.18 -9.10
CA ALA A 141 -3.69 34.31 -9.62
C ALA A 141 -2.52 34.63 -8.68
N SER A 142 -1.38 34.87 -9.29
CA SER A 142 -0.14 35.32 -8.68
C SER A 142 -0.39 36.48 -7.71
N LYS A 143 -0.06 36.27 -6.44
CA LYS A 143 0.43 37.35 -5.59
C LYS A 143 1.89 37.11 -5.32
N THR A 144 2.70 37.58 -6.27
CA THR A 144 4.08 37.99 -6.01
C THR A 144 4.06 38.94 -4.82
N THR A 145 4.62 38.47 -3.70
CA THR A 145 5.10 39.36 -2.65
C THR A 145 6.62 39.21 -2.67
N PRO A 146 7.40 40.30 -2.70
CA PRO A 146 8.84 40.22 -2.84
C PRO A 146 9.46 39.46 -1.67
N GLN A 147 10.34 38.53 -2.00
CA GLN A 147 11.24 37.88 -1.07
C GLN A 147 12.16 38.94 -0.45
N PRO A 148 12.17 39.15 0.89
CA PRO A 148 13.20 39.94 1.54
C PRO A 148 14.54 39.18 1.44
N PRO A 149 15.68 39.89 1.28
CA PRO A 149 16.97 39.24 1.17
C PRO A 149 17.31 38.56 2.50
N ILE A 150 17.35 37.23 2.51
CA ILE A 150 17.83 36.49 3.67
C ILE A 150 19.36 36.47 3.58
N THR A 151 19.98 37.45 4.22
CA THR A 151 21.35 37.33 4.70
C THR A 151 21.43 36.08 5.56
N GLN A 152 22.17 35.08 5.09
CA GLN A 152 22.50 33.92 5.91
C GLN A 152 23.38 34.38 7.06
N THR A 153 22.86 34.35 8.28
CA THR A 153 23.67 34.11 9.48
C THR A 153 23.07 32.90 10.20
N PRO A 154 23.90 31.94 10.63
CA PRO A 154 23.44 30.61 11.00
C PRO A 154 22.92 30.59 12.44
N GLN A 155 21.66 30.22 12.63
CA GLN A 155 21.17 29.76 13.93
C GLN A 155 20.39 28.47 13.78
N THR A 156 20.96 27.44 14.40
CA THR A 156 20.60 26.03 14.46
C THR A 156 19.23 25.80 15.12
N PRO A 157 18.29 25.08 14.48
CA PRO A 157 17.19 24.43 15.17
C PRO A 157 17.61 23.02 15.62
N GLN A 158 17.51 22.75 16.92
CA GLN A 158 17.79 21.46 17.52
C GLN A 158 16.90 20.34 16.97
N SER A 159 17.57 19.27 16.60
CA SER A 159 17.11 18.05 15.94
C SER A 159 16.27 17.16 16.86
N GLN A 160 15.09 16.77 16.40
CA GLN A 160 14.53 15.45 16.73
C GLN A 160 15.11 14.47 15.72
N GLN A 161 15.99 13.59 16.21
CA GLN A 161 16.80 12.67 15.42
C GLN A 161 15.93 11.62 14.71
N THR A 162 15.54 11.89 13.45
CA THR A 162 15.61 10.84 12.43
C THR A 162 17.08 10.52 12.25
N GLN A 163 17.53 9.33 12.67
CA GLN A 163 18.86 8.83 12.31
C GLN A 163 18.91 8.65 10.79
N THR A 164 19.28 9.71 10.08
CA THR A 164 19.77 9.61 8.71
C THR A 164 21.15 8.98 8.80
N ILE A 165 21.21 7.66 8.72
CA ILE A 165 22.47 6.94 8.62
C ILE A 165 23.09 7.32 7.25
N PRO A 166 24.37 7.76 7.22
CA PRO A 166 25.08 8.00 5.98
C PRO A 166 25.01 6.79 5.04
N ILE A 167 24.95 7.05 3.73
CA ILE A 167 24.94 6.05 2.63
C ILE A 167 26.14 5.05 2.69
N GLY A 168 27.08 5.20 3.64
CA GLY A 168 28.30 4.39 3.80
C GLY A 168 28.35 3.40 4.97
N ASP A 169 27.32 3.29 5.82
CA ASP A 169 27.36 2.41 7.00
C ASP A 169 26.81 1.00 6.76
N LEU A 170 26.42 0.68 5.52
CA LEU A 170 25.99 -0.65 5.13
C LEU A 170 27.16 -1.64 5.17
N LYS A 171 26.91 -2.84 5.73
CA LYS A 171 27.86 -3.95 5.78
C LYS A 171 27.15 -5.24 5.36
N LEU A 172 27.57 -5.83 4.24
CA LEU A 172 26.92 -7.04 3.69
C LEU A 172 27.82 -8.29 3.75
N GLY A 173 29.11 -8.12 4.01
CA GLY A 173 30.06 -9.23 4.12
C GLY A 173 30.16 -10.00 2.80
N VAL A 174 29.83 -11.29 2.81
CA VAL A 174 29.83 -12.12 1.59
C VAL A 174 28.82 -11.66 0.52
N ASN A 175 27.90 -10.77 0.88
CA ASN A 175 26.85 -10.23 0.02
C ASN A 175 27.15 -8.82 -0.52
N GLU A 176 28.40 -8.36 -0.41
CA GLU A 176 28.81 -6.99 -0.82
C GLU A 176 28.56 -6.69 -2.30
N GLU A 177 28.47 -7.70 -3.16
CA GLU A 177 28.10 -7.52 -4.58
C GLU A 177 26.70 -6.88 -4.78
N TYR A 178 25.84 -6.95 -3.76
CA TYR A 178 24.49 -6.38 -3.79
C TYR A 178 24.42 -4.96 -3.20
N HIS A 179 25.55 -4.39 -2.79
CA HIS A 179 25.63 -3.07 -2.16
C HIS A 179 24.93 -1.98 -3.00
N ASP A 180 25.31 -1.83 -4.26
CA ASP A 180 24.77 -0.76 -5.12
C ASP A 180 23.27 -0.91 -5.39
N ALA A 181 22.77 -2.15 -5.47
CA ALA A 181 21.35 -2.43 -5.60
C ALA A 181 20.57 -1.97 -4.35
N LEU A 182 21.10 -2.20 -3.16
CA LEU A 182 20.51 -1.76 -1.90
C LEU A 182 20.57 -0.24 -1.73
N ILE A 183 21.67 0.40 -2.13
CA ILE A 183 21.77 1.87 -2.15
C ILE A 183 20.77 2.49 -3.14
N LEU A 184 20.60 1.89 -4.33
CA LEU A 184 19.57 2.34 -5.27
C LEU A 184 18.16 2.17 -4.68
N ALA A 185 17.89 1.04 -4.03
CA ALA A 185 16.61 0.78 -3.37
C ALA A 185 16.33 1.80 -2.24
N GLN A 186 17.34 2.13 -1.43
CA GLN A 186 17.25 3.19 -0.42
C GLN A 186 16.93 4.55 -1.06
N LYS A 187 17.62 4.93 -2.14
CA LYS A 187 17.36 6.21 -2.84
C LYS A 187 15.92 6.30 -3.37
N ARG A 188 15.37 5.20 -3.90
CA ARG A 188 14.01 5.19 -4.48
C ARG A 188 12.91 5.16 -3.41
N THR A 189 13.18 4.53 -2.28
CA THR A 189 12.15 4.31 -1.25
C THR A 189 12.24 5.29 -0.09
N GLY A 190 13.45 5.75 0.24
CA GLY A 190 13.76 6.45 1.48
C GLY A 190 13.89 5.52 2.70
N ILE A 191 13.92 4.20 2.50
CA ILE A 191 14.12 3.21 3.57
C ILE A 191 15.60 2.85 3.65
N ASP A 192 16.16 2.89 4.86
CA ASP A 192 17.54 2.51 5.14
C ASP A 192 17.98 1.18 4.50
N ALA A 193 19.16 1.15 3.89
CA ALA A 193 19.65 -0.01 3.17
C ALA A 193 19.91 -1.22 4.08
N ALA A 194 20.28 -1.02 5.35
CA ALA A 194 20.45 -2.12 6.30
C ALA A 194 19.11 -2.75 6.68
N ALA A 195 18.06 -1.92 6.82
CA ALA A 195 16.68 -2.39 6.96
C ALA A 195 16.21 -3.21 5.74
N LEU A 196 16.50 -2.75 4.52
CA LEU A 196 16.20 -3.50 3.29
C LEU A 196 17.00 -4.81 3.23
N ALA A 197 18.30 -4.79 3.56
CA ALA A 197 19.16 -5.98 3.56
C ALA A 197 18.62 -7.07 4.49
N ALA A 198 18.08 -6.71 5.66
CA ALA A 198 17.45 -7.66 6.56
C ALA A 198 16.21 -8.33 5.95
N VAL A 199 15.38 -7.60 5.20
CA VAL A 199 14.23 -8.16 4.47
C VAL A 199 14.72 -9.12 3.38
N ILE A 200 15.70 -8.71 2.57
CA ILE A 200 16.27 -9.57 1.52
C ILE A 200 16.84 -10.86 2.11
N ASN A 201 17.58 -10.78 3.22
CA ASN A 201 18.16 -11.94 3.86
C ASN A 201 17.13 -12.95 4.39
N ALA A 202 15.94 -12.47 4.78
CA ALA A 202 14.87 -13.34 5.25
C ALA A 202 14.18 -14.10 4.10
N GLU A 203 14.19 -13.53 2.89
CA GLU A 203 13.57 -14.12 1.69
C GLU A 203 14.53 -14.95 0.86
N ALA A 204 15.79 -14.53 0.78
CA ALA A 204 16.77 -15.11 -0.12
C ALA A 204 17.20 -16.52 0.32
N ALA A 205 17.19 -17.45 -0.63
CA ALA A 205 17.95 -18.68 -0.45
C ALA A 205 19.45 -18.34 -0.36
N ARG A 206 20.19 -19.12 0.43
CA ARG A 206 21.61 -18.94 0.70
C ARG A 206 22.38 -20.21 0.43
N ASP A 207 23.61 -20.07 -0.04
CA ASP A 207 24.56 -21.17 -0.05
C ASP A 207 25.19 -21.39 1.35
N LYS A 208 26.12 -22.36 1.44
CA LYS A 208 26.81 -22.69 2.70
C LYS A 208 27.68 -21.56 3.25
N SER A 209 28.07 -20.60 2.42
CA SER A 209 28.85 -19.42 2.83
C SER A 209 27.95 -18.28 3.34
N GLY A 210 26.63 -18.41 3.21
CA GLY A 210 25.68 -17.35 3.54
C GLY A 210 25.44 -16.34 2.40
N LYS A 211 26.00 -16.60 1.22
CA LYS A 211 25.78 -15.78 0.02
C LYS A 211 24.36 -15.95 -0.50
N TRP A 212 23.67 -14.84 -0.77
CA TRP A 212 22.34 -14.84 -1.35
C TRP A 212 22.36 -15.30 -2.80
N LEU A 213 21.40 -16.15 -3.17
CA LEU A 213 21.31 -16.76 -4.48
C LEU A 213 20.32 -16.00 -5.37
N ALA A 214 20.86 -15.23 -6.32
CA ALA A 214 20.08 -14.36 -7.18
C ALA A 214 19.05 -15.07 -8.06
N ASN A 215 19.33 -16.30 -8.48
CA ASN A 215 18.48 -17.13 -9.32
C ASN A 215 17.71 -18.21 -8.52
N SER A 216 17.57 -18.01 -7.20
CA SER A 216 16.89 -18.99 -6.35
C SER A 216 15.43 -19.19 -6.75
N GLN A 217 14.98 -20.44 -6.70
CA GLN A 217 13.62 -20.83 -7.03
C GLN A 217 13.02 -21.62 -5.87
N ALA A 218 11.78 -21.29 -5.50
CA ALA A 218 11.05 -22.06 -4.50
C ALA A 218 10.81 -23.50 -4.99
N PRO A 219 10.91 -24.52 -4.12
CA PRO A 219 10.64 -25.91 -4.49
C PRO A 219 9.22 -26.16 -5.04
N LYS A 220 8.27 -25.27 -4.68
CA LYS A 220 6.88 -25.29 -5.13
C LYS A 220 6.45 -23.88 -5.51
N GLY A 221 5.63 -23.76 -6.56
CA GLY A 221 5.04 -22.50 -6.99
C GLY A 221 5.91 -21.73 -7.99
N THR A 222 5.67 -20.42 -8.09
CA THR A 222 6.32 -19.55 -9.09
C THR A 222 7.31 -18.57 -8.49
N ALA A 223 7.50 -18.58 -7.16
CA ALA A 223 8.43 -17.71 -6.46
C ALA A 223 9.87 -17.90 -6.97
N ARG A 224 10.53 -16.78 -7.30
CA ARG A 224 11.86 -16.77 -7.91
C ARG A 224 12.61 -15.47 -7.57
N GLY A 225 13.93 -15.55 -7.54
CA GLY A 225 14.82 -14.42 -7.33
C GLY A 225 15.20 -14.21 -5.86
N LEU A 226 16.05 -13.21 -5.59
CA LEU A 226 16.46 -12.82 -4.24
C LEU A 226 15.30 -12.59 -3.27
N THR A 227 14.13 -12.20 -3.79
CA THR A 227 12.98 -11.80 -2.98
C THR A 227 11.75 -12.67 -3.25
N GLN A 228 11.94 -13.84 -3.87
CA GLN A 228 10.91 -14.88 -4.04
C GLN A 228 9.58 -14.36 -4.64
N PHE A 229 9.64 -13.40 -5.57
CA PHE A 229 8.44 -12.83 -6.19
C PHE A 229 7.63 -13.87 -6.96
N LEU A 230 6.33 -13.93 -6.70
CA LEU A 230 5.37 -14.71 -7.48
C LEU A 230 5.17 -14.10 -8.87
N LYS A 231 4.82 -14.95 -9.84
CA LYS A 231 4.52 -14.52 -11.23
C LYS A 231 3.49 -13.38 -11.27
N GLY A 232 2.36 -13.56 -10.60
CA GLY A 232 1.25 -12.59 -10.63
C GLY A 232 1.66 -11.22 -10.10
N THR A 233 2.27 -11.20 -8.91
CA THR A 233 2.77 -9.97 -8.30
C THR A 233 3.81 -9.28 -9.17
N TRP A 234 4.75 -10.03 -9.76
CA TRP A 234 5.77 -9.45 -10.65
C TRP A 234 5.17 -8.73 -11.86
N LEU A 235 4.18 -9.35 -12.52
CA LEU A 235 3.50 -8.74 -13.66
C LEU A 235 2.69 -7.51 -13.24
N GLU A 236 2.06 -7.52 -12.07
CA GLU A 236 1.40 -6.34 -11.51
C GLU A 236 2.39 -5.20 -11.28
N ARG A 237 3.54 -5.50 -10.67
CA ARG A 237 4.60 -4.50 -10.43
C ARG A 237 5.11 -3.87 -11.73
N ALA A 238 5.22 -4.65 -12.80
CA ALA A 238 5.64 -4.14 -14.11
C ALA A 238 4.67 -3.13 -14.72
N HIS A 239 3.40 -3.10 -14.29
CA HIS A 239 2.40 -2.14 -14.74
C HIS A 239 2.36 -0.84 -13.92
N ILE A 240 3.12 -0.74 -12.84
CA ILE A 240 3.15 0.46 -12.01
C ILE A 240 4.08 1.49 -12.65
N GLN A 241 3.48 2.51 -13.26
CA GLN A 241 4.20 3.61 -13.89
C GLN A 241 5.22 4.22 -12.94
N GLY A 242 6.46 4.37 -13.39
CA GLY A 242 7.55 4.97 -12.62
C GLY A 242 8.11 4.07 -11.52
N SER A 243 7.71 2.79 -11.44
CA SER A 243 8.47 1.78 -10.70
C SER A 243 9.73 1.37 -11.47
N TYR A 244 10.76 0.92 -10.77
CA TYR A 244 12.00 0.51 -11.42
C TYR A 244 11.80 -0.66 -12.39
N LEU A 245 10.94 -1.63 -12.03
CA LEU A 245 10.60 -2.74 -12.92
C LEU A 245 9.91 -2.26 -14.19
N ASN A 246 8.98 -1.31 -14.08
CA ASN A 246 8.30 -0.72 -15.23
C ASN A 246 9.29 0.01 -16.14
N GLU A 247 10.19 0.83 -15.58
CA GLU A 247 11.24 1.53 -16.32
C GLU A 247 12.14 0.55 -17.10
N VAL A 248 12.65 -0.48 -16.42
CA VAL A 248 13.51 -1.51 -17.05
C VAL A 248 12.75 -2.32 -18.10
N ALA A 249 11.50 -2.70 -17.83
CA ALA A 249 10.69 -3.48 -18.75
C ALA A 249 10.32 -2.68 -20.01
N LEU A 250 10.06 -1.38 -19.89
CA LEU A 250 9.87 -0.48 -21.03
C LEU A 250 11.14 -0.36 -21.86
N GLN A 251 12.28 -0.09 -21.21
CA GLN A 251 13.57 0.05 -21.88
C GLN A 251 13.96 -1.21 -22.66
N LYS A 252 13.63 -2.40 -22.13
CA LYS A 252 13.91 -3.68 -22.78
C LYS A 252 12.84 -4.11 -23.78
N GLY A 253 11.74 -3.36 -23.92
CA GLY A 253 10.62 -3.69 -24.81
C GLY A 253 9.76 -4.87 -24.35
N PHE A 254 9.87 -5.28 -23.08
CA PHE A 254 9.09 -6.39 -22.52
C PHE A 254 7.66 -6.00 -22.20
N ILE A 255 7.44 -4.70 -21.96
CA ILE A 255 6.11 -4.09 -21.91
C ILE A 255 6.09 -2.87 -22.84
N ARG A 256 4.90 -2.47 -23.24
CA ARG A 256 4.69 -1.21 -23.98
C ARG A 256 3.42 -0.53 -23.52
N GLU A 257 3.37 0.79 -23.67
CA GLU A 257 2.16 1.54 -23.40
C GLU A 257 1.21 1.49 -24.62
N VAL A 258 -0.05 1.17 -24.36
CA VAL A 258 -1.14 1.17 -25.35
C VAL A 258 -2.33 1.88 -24.73
N LYS A 259 -2.64 3.07 -25.25
CA LYS A 259 -3.79 3.89 -24.80
C LYS A 259 -3.79 4.13 -23.28
N GLY A 260 -2.64 4.50 -22.69
CA GLY A 260 -2.54 4.78 -21.26
C GLY A 260 -2.48 3.54 -20.36
N LYS A 261 -2.30 2.33 -20.93
CA LYS A 261 -2.13 1.08 -20.19
C LYS A 261 -0.86 0.37 -20.61
N PHE A 262 -0.15 -0.23 -19.66
CA PHE A 262 0.95 -1.12 -19.99
C PHE A 262 0.42 -2.51 -20.39
N VAL A 263 0.96 -3.04 -21.48
CA VAL A 263 0.66 -4.37 -21.99
C VAL A 263 1.97 -5.15 -22.04
N VAL A 264 1.95 -6.38 -21.55
CA VAL A 264 3.08 -7.31 -21.63
C VAL A 264 3.25 -7.77 -23.08
N VAL A 265 4.46 -7.57 -23.61
CA VAL A 265 4.86 -7.97 -24.96
C VAL A 265 5.65 -9.27 -24.91
N ASP A 266 6.56 -9.40 -23.94
CA ASP A 266 7.36 -10.60 -23.71
C ASP A 266 7.32 -10.98 -22.22
N GLU A 267 6.39 -11.87 -21.89
CA GLU A 267 6.18 -12.32 -20.51
C GLU A 267 7.38 -13.12 -19.97
N ASN A 268 8.01 -13.94 -20.81
CA ASN A 268 9.10 -14.81 -20.38
C ASN A 268 10.33 -13.98 -20.00
N SER A 269 10.69 -13.01 -20.84
CA SER A 269 11.82 -12.14 -20.56
C SER A 269 11.52 -11.18 -19.39
N LEU A 270 10.27 -10.72 -19.25
CA LEU A 270 9.84 -9.97 -18.08
C LEU A 270 9.97 -10.79 -16.80
N LEU A 271 9.54 -12.05 -16.78
CA LEU A 271 9.64 -12.93 -15.63
C LEU A 271 11.07 -13.33 -15.28
N ALA A 272 11.96 -13.39 -16.28
CA ALA A 272 13.39 -13.65 -16.09
C ALA A 272 14.12 -12.52 -15.36
N LEU A 273 13.59 -11.28 -15.39
CA LEU A 273 14.14 -10.17 -14.62
C LEU A 273 14.12 -10.39 -13.10
N ARG A 274 13.37 -11.36 -12.58
CA ARG A 274 13.42 -11.74 -11.16
C ARG A 274 14.79 -12.25 -10.72
N ASP A 275 15.55 -12.82 -11.65
CA ASP A 275 16.92 -13.31 -11.41
C ASP A 275 17.96 -12.19 -11.48
N ASN A 276 17.59 -11.00 -12.01
CA ASN A 276 18.47 -9.85 -12.01
C ASN A 276 18.51 -9.25 -10.59
N PRO A 277 19.66 -9.22 -9.89
CA PRO A 277 19.74 -8.80 -8.50
C PRO A 277 19.19 -7.39 -8.25
N THR A 278 19.60 -6.43 -9.08
CA THR A 278 19.19 -5.03 -8.94
C THR A 278 17.70 -4.87 -9.16
N VAL A 279 17.14 -5.46 -10.22
CA VAL A 279 15.69 -5.37 -10.49
C VAL A 279 14.91 -6.04 -9.35
N SER A 280 15.36 -7.20 -8.88
CA SER A 280 14.71 -7.95 -7.79
C SER A 280 14.67 -7.14 -6.48
N ILE A 281 15.84 -6.65 -6.02
CA ILE A 281 15.97 -5.89 -4.76
C ILE A 281 15.17 -4.59 -4.81
N VAL A 282 15.32 -3.80 -5.87
CA VAL A 282 14.65 -2.50 -5.96
C VAL A 282 13.13 -2.67 -6.06
N THR A 283 12.66 -3.66 -6.81
CA THR A 283 11.22 -3.96 -6.92
C THR A 283 10.63 -4.39 -5.58
N ALA A 284 11.37 -5.19 -4.79
CA ALA A 284 10.92 -5.60 -3.45
C ALA A 284 10.86 -4.43 -2.48
N ALA A 285 11.85 -3.53 -2.53
CA ALA A 285 11.85 -2.32 -1.70
C ALA A 285 10.65 -1.40 -2.05
N GLU A 286 10.40 -1.15 -3.33
CA GLU A 286 9.25 -0.34 -3.79
C GLU A 286 7.91 -1.00 -3.44
N TYR A 287 7.81 -2.32 -3.59
CA TYR A 287 6.62 -3.08 -3.21
C TYR A 287 6.36 -3.01 -1.70
N GLY A 288 7.40 -3.21 -0.89
CA GLY A 288 7.32 -3.07 0.56
C GLY A 288 6.94 -1.65 0.99
N LYS A 289 7.50 -0.61 0.36
CA LYS A 289 7.09 0.79 0.60
C LYS A 289 5.61 1.01 0.28
N ASN A 290 5.13 0.54 -0.87
CA ASN A 290 3.72 0.70 -1.23
C ASN A 290 2.81 -0.04 -0.24
N ASN A 291 3.20 -1.23 0.21
CA ASN A 291 2.47 -1.94 1.25
C ASN A 291 2.45 -1.18 2.57
N LEU A 292 3.57 -0.60 3.02
CA LEU A 292 3.61 0.24 4.21
C LEU A 292 2.68 1.44 4.09
N GLU A 293 2.65 2.11 2.94
CA GLU A 293 1.76 3.24 2.69
C GLU A 293 0.29 2.81 2.79
N LEU A 294 -0.07 1.66 2.22
CA LEU A 294 -1.44 1.11 2.29
C LEU A 294 -1.82 0.67 3.71
N LEU A 295 -0.91 0.05 4.45
CA LEU A 295 -1.13 -0.37 5.85
C LEU A 295 -1.20 0.84 6.80
N ASN A 296 -0.42 1.89 6.53
CA ASN A 296 -0.51 3.13 7.26
C ASN A 296 -1.87 3.81 7.03
N ARG A 297 -2.36 3.82 5.77
CA ARG A 297 -3.70 4.34 5.44
C ARG A 297 -4.84 3.56 6.08
N SER A 298 -4.66 2.27 6.38
CA SER A 298 -5.66 1.51 7.15
C SER A 298 -5.66 1.83 8.64
N GLY A 299 -4.69 2.61 9.14
CA GLY A 299 -4.58 2.98 10.55
C GLY A 299 -4.17 1.84 11.48
N LEU A 300 -3.63 0.75 10.92
CA LEU A 300 -3.24 -0.45 11.66
C LEU A 300 -1.75 -0.47 12.07
N LEU A 301 -0.95 0.44 11.50
CA LEU A 301 0.46 0.59 11.89
C LEU A 301 0.62 1.55 13.06
N PRO A 302 1.57 1.29 13.97
CA PRO A 302 1.98 2.28 14.95
C PRO A 302 2.46 3.57 14.28
N ARG A 303 2.31 4.70 14.97
CA ARG A 303 2.84 5.99 14.51
C ARG A 303 4.37 6.02 14.67
N ASN A 304 5.04 6.82 13.84
CA ASN A 304 6.47 7.14 13.96
C ASN A 304 7.41 5.92 13.97
N LEU A 305 7.13 4.94 13.09
CA LEU A 305 7.99 3.78 12.94
C LEU A 305 9.40 4.17 12.46
N SER A 306 10.43 3.63 13.10
CA SER A 306 11.79 3.62 12.54
C SER A 306 11.86 2.73 11.30
N ASP A 307 12.89 2.90 10.49
CA ASP A 307 13.07 2.05 9.31
C ASP A 307 13.26 0.56 9.67
N ASP A 308 13.83 0.28 10.85
CA ASP A 308 13.97 -1.08 11.37
C ASP A 308 12.62 -1.71 11.70
N GLN A 309 11.70 -0.92 12.26
CA GLN A 309 10.34 -1.37 12.50
C GLN A 309 9.56 -1.49 11.19
N LYS A 310 9.77 -0.58 10.24
CA LYS A 310 9.17 -0.66 8.90
C LYS A 310 9.60 -1.95 8.19
N ALA A 311 10.86 -2.37 8.30
CA ALA A 311 11.36 -3.62 7.70
C ALA A 311 10.54 -4.84 8.13
N LYS A 312 10.13 -4.91 9.40
CA LYS A 312 9.29 -5.99 9.93
C LYS A 312 7.93 -6.05 9.24
N TYR A 313 7.28 -4.91 9.06
CA TYR A 313 5.99 -4.83 8.37
C TYR A 313 6.11 -5.01 6.86
N MET A 314 7.22 -4.58 6.25
CA MET A 314 7.53 -4.88 4.84
C MET A 314 7.63 -6.37 4.63
N TYR A 315 8.37 -7.09 5.48
CA TYR A 315 8.47 -8.54 5.42
C TYR A 315 7.08 -9.20 5.56
N VAL A 316 6.31 -8.82 6.59
CA VAL A 316 4.97 -9.39 6.79
C VAL A 316 4.08 -9.17 5.57
N ALA A 317 4.06 -7.96 5.00
CA ALA A 317 3.23 -7.67 3.83
C ALA A 317 3.73 -8.33 2.54
N HIS A 318 5.03 -8.57 2.43
CA HIS A 318 5.61 -9.31 1.32
C HIS A 318 5.27 -10.80 1.41
N HIS A 319 5.49 -11.41 2.58
CA HIS A 319 5.28 -12.83 2.84
C HIS A 319 3.79 -13.21 2.84
N GLU A 320 2.95 -12.45 3.54
CA GLU A 320 1.52 -12.73 3.69
C GLU A 320 0.66 -12.15 2.55
N GLY A 321 1.23 -11.26 1.74
CA GLY A 321 0.47 -10.32 0.92
C GLY A 321 -0.26 -9.28 1.76
N PHE A 322 -0.82 -8.26 1.10
CA PHE A 322 -1.50 -7.16 1.78
C PHE A 322 -2.68 -7.63 2.67
N GLY A 323 -3.54 -8.49 2.15
CA GLY A 323 -4.72 -8.99 2.89
C GLY A 323 -4.36 -9.84 4.10
N GLY A 324 -3.28 -10.63 4.02
CA GLY A 324 -2.76 -11.41 5.14
C GLY A 324 -2.06 -10.53 6.18
N ALA A 325 -1.37 -9.46 5.78
CA ALA A 325 -0.82 -8.47 6.70
C ALA A 325 -1.90 -7.71 7.48
N LEU A 326 -3.02 -7.34 6.84
CA LEU A 326 -4.17 -6.75 7.54
C LEU A 326 -4.71 -7.69 8.64
N ARG A 327 -4.83 -8.98 8.32
CA ARG A 327 -5.22 -10.01 9.30
C ARG A 327 -4.19 -10.13 10.42
N TYR A 328 -2.90 -10.23 10.07
CA TYR A 328 -1.83 -10.30 11.05
C TYR A 328 -1.87 -9.12 12.02
N LEU A 329 -2.11 -7.89 11.54
CA LEU A 329 -2.14 -6.69 12.36
C LEU A 329 -3.41 -6.55 13.22
N THR A 330 -4.48 -7.29 12.91
CA THR A 330 -5.78 -7.10 13.53
C THR A 330 -6.16 -8.28 14.43
N ASN A 331 -6.18 -8.05 15.74
CA ASN A 331 -6.61 -9.04 16.72
C ASN A 331 -8.12 -9.27 16.62
N SER A 332 -8.54 -10.52 16.44
CA SER A 332 -9.96 -10.88 16.33
C SER A 332 -10.77 -10.61 17.61
N ASN A 333 -10.11 -10.51 18.76
CA ASN A 333 -10.76 -10.21 20.04
C ASN A 333 -11.12 -8.72 20.20
N ASP A 334 -10.43 -7.81 19.50
CA ASP A 334 -10.51 -6.36 19.72
C ASP A 334 -10.93 -5.58 18.46
N VAL A 335 -11.32 -6.28 17.40
CA VAL A 335 -11.65 -5.66 16.11
C VAL A 335 -13.01 -4.95 16.16
N ASP A 336 -13.08 -3.74 15.59
CA ASP A 336 -14.35 -3.03 15.39
C ASP A 336 -15.04 -3.41 14.06
N GLU A 337 -16.35 -3.17 13.95
CA GLU A 337 -17.15 -3.51 12.76
C GLU A 337 -16.61 -2.90 11.45
N ALA A 338 -16.12 -1.67 11.50
CA ALA A 338 -15.62 -0.97 10.31
C ALA A 338 -14.31 -1.60 9.80
N THR A 339 -13.41 -1.93 10.71
CA THR A 339 -12.12 -2.58 10.44
C THR A 339 -12.37 -4.01 9.96
N ALA A 340 -13.24 -4.76 10.64
CA ALA A 340 -13.63 -6.10 10.22
C ALA A 340 -14.25 -6.10 8.80
N LYS A 341 -15.17 -5.18 8.50
CA LYS A 341 -15.75 -4.99 7.16
C LYS A 341 -14.67 -4.72 6.12
N TYR A 342 -13.74 -3.80 6.42
CA TYR A 342 -12.65 -3.45 5.51
C TYR A 342 -11.79 -4.66 5.17
N ILE A 343 -11.31 -5.39 6.19
CA ILE A 343 -10.42 -6.54 6.00
C ILE A 343 -11.12 -7.67 5.26
N LEU A 344 -12.36 -7.99 5.65
CA LEU A 344 -13.15 -9.01 4.98
C LEU A 344 -13.44 -8.63 3.52
N THR A 345 -13.71 -7.36 3.22
CA THR A 345 -13.90 -6.89 1.84
C THR A 345 -12.62 -7.05 1.01
N LYS A 346 -11.48 -6.64 1.55
CA LYS A 346 -10.17 -6.79 0.88
C LYS A 346 -9.77 -8.24 0.65
N ASN A 347 -10.31 -9.17 1.43
CA ASN A 347 -10.07 -10.60 1.31
C ASN A 347 -11.25 -11.37 0.68
N TYR A 348 -12.20 -10.67 0.02
CA TYR A 348 -13.37 -11.27 -0.65
C TYR A 348 -14.25 -12.15 0.27
N ALA A 349 -14.28 -11.83 1.55
CA ALA A 349 -14.96 -12.58 2.61
C ALA A 349 -16.11 -11.79 3.28
N ALA A 350 -16.45 -10.60 2.77
CA ALA A 350 -17.50 -9.75 3.36
C ALA A 350 -18.89 -10.40 3.43
N GLY A 351 -19.20 -11.32 2.52
CA GLY A 351 -20.46 -12.09 2.53
C GLY A 351 -20.61 -13.02 3.74
N LEU A 352 -19.53 -13.31 4.48
CA LEU A 352 -19.63 -14.09 5.72
C LEU A 352 -20.45 -13.37 6.79
N LYS A 353 -20.64 -12.05 6.70
CA LYS A 353 -21.54 -11.31 7.59
C LYS A 353 -22.94 -11.91 7.61
N ASP A 354 -23.47 -12.34 6.46
CA ASP A 354 -24.85 -12.85 6.39
C ASP A 354 -25.01 -14.16 7.16
N LYS A 355 -23.92 -14.95 7.26
CA LYS A 355 -23.88 -16.19 8.02
C LYS A 355 -23.68 -15.97 9.53
N TYR A 356 -22.85 -15.00 9.91
CA TYR A 356 -22.42 -14.81 11.30
C TYR A 356 -23.06 -13.59 12.00
N GLY A 357 -23.96 -12.87 11.31
CA GLY A 357 -24.74 -11.75 11.86
C GLY A 357 -24.03 -10.39 11.85
N SER A 358 -22.70 -10.37 12.02
CA SER A 358 -21.91 -9.12 12.08
C SER A 358 -20.56 -9.27 11.36
N TYR A 359 -19.90 -8.15 11.01
CA TYR A 359 -18.55 -8.25 10.43
C TYR A 359 -17.52 -8.70 11.45
N VAL A 360 -17.66 -8.30 12.73
CA VAL A 360 -16.77 -8.77 13.81
C VAL A 360 -16.82 -10.28 13.96
N GLU A 361 -18.02 -10.87 14.08
CA GLU A 361 -18.16 -12.33 14.21
C GLU A 361 -17.71 -13.05 12.93
N ALA A 362 -18.04 -12.50 11.76
CA ALA A 362 -17.54 -13.03 10.49
C ALA A 362 -16.00 -13.00 10.41
N TYR A 363 -15.36 -11.94 10.92
CA TYR A 363 -13.91 -11.81 10.93
C TYR A 363 -13.27 -12.82 11.87
N LYS A 364 -13.79 -13.01 13.08
CA LYS A 364 -13.30 -14.04 14.02
C LYS A 364 -13.27 -15.41 13.36
N HIS A 365 -14.39 -15.84 12.76
CA HIS A 365 -14.47 -17.13 12.08
C HIS A 365 -13.56 -17.23 10.86
N TRP A 366 -13.48 -16.16 10.05
CA TRP A 366 -12.62 -16.13 8.87
C TRP A 366 -11.13 -16.16 9.23
N ALA A 367 -10.71 -15.38 10.22
CA ALA A 367 -9.32 -15.28 10.64
C ALA A 367 -8.85 -16.60 11.28
N GLU A 368 -9.69 -17.22 12.10
CA GLU A 368 -9.43 -18.53 12.69
C GLU A 368 -9.34 -19.63 11.62
N GLY A 369 -10.34 -19.72 10.74
CA GLY A 369 -10.35 -20.72 9.66
C GLY A 369 -9.20 -20.54 8.67
N THR A 370 -8.81 -19.30 8.37
CA THR A 370 -7.66 -18.99 7.52
C THR A 370 -6.37 -19.44 8.19
N SER A 371 -6.15 -19.07 9.46
CA SER A 371 -4.95 -19.44 10.22
C SER A 371 -4.85 -20.95 10.39
N ARG A 372 -5.97 -21.65 10.62
CA ARG A 372 -6.00 -23.12 10.67
C ARG A 372 -5.49 -23.80 9.41
N ARG A 373 -5.76 -23.20 8.24
CA ARG A 373 -5.31 -23.73 6.94
C ARG A 373 -3.86 -23.36 6.65
N THR A 374 -3.45 -22.12 6.89
CA THR A 374 -2.14 -21.62 6.47
C THR A 374 -1.03 -21.95 7.44
N PHE A 375 -1.29 -21.89 8.75
CA PHE A 375 -0.27 -22.09 9.78
C PHE A 375 0.51 -23.41 9.62
N PRO A 376 -0.12 -24.60 9.58
CA PRO A 376 0.62 -25.85 9.41
C PRO A 376 1.34 -25.96 8.07
N SER A 377 0.84 -25.30 7.01
CA SER A 377 1.49 -25.32 5.70
C SER A 377 2.79 -24.51 5.67
N GLN A 378 2.90 -23.50 6.54
CA GLN A 378 4.09 -22.65 6.64
C GLN A 378 5.13 -23.21 7.61
N VAL A 379 4.71 -23.84 8.73
CA VAL A 379 5.62 -24.17 9.85
C VAL A 379 5.63 -25.64 10.25
N GLY A 380 4.75 -26.45 9.69
CA GLY A 380 4.51 -27.83 10.08
C GLY A 380 3.66 -27.99 11.34
N SER A 381 3.02 -29.15 11.48
CA SER A 381 2.02 -29.37 12.55
C SER A 381 2.60 -29.32 13.97
N LYS A 382 3.86 -29.72 14.17
CA LYS A 382 4.50 -29.71 15.49
C LYS A 382 4.60 -28.29 16.05
N THR A 383 5.19 -27.37 15.29
CA THR A 383 5.33 -25.96 15.69
C THR A 383 3.97 -25.31 15.87
N MET A 384 3.04 -25.54 14.93
CA MET A 384 1.67 -25.02 15.03
C MET A 384 0.98 -25.47 16.32
N ASN A 385 1.03 -26.76 16.67
CA ASN A 385 0.40 -27.28 17.89
C ASN A 385 0.96 -26.61 19.16
N THR A 386 2.28 -26.39 19.24
CA THR A 386 2.90 -25.71 20.38
C THR A 386 2.35 -24.29 20.57
N TYR A 387 2.22 -23.52 19.48
CA TYR A 387 1.70 -22.16 19.55
C TYR A 387 0.19 -22.15 19.82
N VAL A 388 -0.59 -23.00 19.17
CA VAL A 388 -2.05 -23.09 19.41
C VAL A 388 -2.34 -23.49 20.86
N GLN A 389 -1.60 -24.44 21.43
CA GLN A 389 -1.75 -24.81 22.84
C GLN A 389 -1.43 -23.65 23.79
N LYS A 390 -0.41 -22.86 23.48
CA LYS A 390 0.02 -21.73 24.32
C LYS A 390 -0.93 -20.52 24.22
N TYR A 391 -1.46 -20.24 23.03
CA TYR A 391 -2.22 -19.02 22.74
C TYR A 391 -3.73 -19.27 22.54
N GLY A 392 -4.18 -20.52 22.65
CA GLY A 392 -5.59 -20.92 22.74
C GLY A 392 -6.27 -21.25 21.41
N ASN A 393 -5.90 -20.62 20.30
CA ASN A 393 -6.50 -20.86 18.98
C ASN A 393 -5.51 -20.65 17.82
N TYR A 394 -5.94 -20.94 16.59
CA TYR A 394 -5.05 -20.88 15.42
C TYR A 394 -4.67 -19.44 15.05
N GLU A 395 -5.58 -18.48 15.17
CA GLU A 395 -5.31 -17.07 14.87
C GLU A 395 -4.27 -16.46 15.82
N GLN A 396 -4.46 -16.59 17.12
CA GLN A 396 -3.52 -16.10 18.14
C GLN A 396 -2.19 -16.83 18.08
N GLY A 397 -2.22 -18.16 17.92
CA GLY A 397 -1.01 -18.97 17.77
C GLY A 397 -0.21 -18.55 16.54
N TYR A 398 -0.87 -18.33 15.40
CA TYR A 398 -0.21 -17.90 14.16
C TYR A 398 0.38 -16.50 14.27
N ARG A 399 -0.39 -15.55 14.81
CA ARG A 399 0.07 -14.16 15.02
C ARG A 399 1.28 -14.11 15.94
N ALA A 400 1.27 -14.87 17.04
CA ALA A 400 2.40 -14.95 17.95
C ALA A 400 3.63 -15.55 17.26
N TRP A 401 3.47 -16.67 16.55
CA TRP A 401 4.58 -17.29 15.81
C TRP A 401 5.19 -16.35 14.78
N LEU A 402 4.36 -15.69 13.96
CA LEU A 402 4.87 -14.79 12.93
C LEU A 402 5.59 -13.59 13.56
N THR A 403 5.11 -13.10 14.70
CA THR A 403 5.79 -12.03 15.46
C THR A 403 7.17 -12.48 15.96
N ASP A 404 7.26 -13.67 16.56
CA ASP A 404 8.52 -14.23 17.04
C ASP A 404 9.49 -14.49 15.88
N TYR A 405 8.99 -15.02 14.76
CA TYR A 405 9.77 -15.24 13.55
C TYR A 405 10.34 -13.93 13.00
N VAL A 406 9.50 -12.91 12.81
CA VAL A 406 9.91 -11.61 12.27
C VAL A 406 10.92 -10.93 13.18
N ASN A 407 10.70 -10.97 14.50
CA ASN A 407 11.65 -10.43 15.46
C ASN A 407 12.99 -11.15 15.45
N ALA A 408 13.02 -12.45 15.16
CA ALA A 408 14.26 -13.22 15.09
C ALA A 408 14.98 -13.12 13.75
N LYS A 409 14.26 -12.85 12.65
CA LYS A 409 14.81 -12.88 11.29
C LYS A 409 15.08 -11.52 10.68
N ILE A 410 14.33 -10.50 11.08
CA ILE A 410 14.51 -9.13 10.57
C ILE A 410 15.36 -8.38 11.58
N GLN A 411 16.67 -8.39 11.34
CA GLN A 411 17.73 -7.83 12.20
C GLN A 411 18.56 -6.79 11.42
N PRO A 412 18.02 -5.58 11.12
CA PRO A 412 18.73 -4.53 10.38
C PRO A 412 20.10 -4.16 10.95
N GLU A 413 20.25 -4.18 12.27
CA GLU A 413 21.49 -3.90 12.98
C GLU A 413 22.65 -4.82 12.59
N SER A 414 22.37 -6.04 12.11
CA SER A 414 23.39 -6.98 11.61
C SER A 414 24.06 -6.49 10.31
N TYR A 415 23.49 -5.49 9.66
CA TYR A 415 23.95 -4.93 8.38
C TYR A 415 24.51 -3.52 8.53
N ARG A 416 24.77 -3.08 9.76
CA ARG A 416 25.41 -1.79 10.06
C ARG A 416 26.87 -2.01 10.46
N LYS A 417 27.71 -1.03 10.15
CA LYS A 417 29.14 -1.03 10.53
C LYS A 417 29.36 -0.81 12.02
#